data_AF-A0A9N9U4Q0-F1
#
_entry.id   AF-A0A9N9U4Q0-F1
#
_cell.length_a   1.000
_cell.length_b   1.000
_cell.length_c   1.000
_cell.angle_alpha   90.00
_cell.angle_beta   90.00
_cell.angle_gamma   90.00
#
_symmetry.space_group_name_H-M   'P 1'
#
loop_
_entity.id
_entity.type
_entity.pdbx_description
1 polymer ?
#
loop_
_entity_poly.entity_id
_entity_poly.type
_entity_poly.pdbx_seq_one_letter_code
_entity_poly.pdbx_strand_id
1 'polypeptide(L)'
;MPSKLAFHAPGPNIPNDNISSLHSQSTASTNAVYNKYLSNTAPTATKPEQALEIPAPHLFEFANPKPFCSSTSPGSSWNPPLIAECAVHLEFLETLFKVRSQVLNSKKISATMGYSSLLKPSEKTISKWHNGKWLKYIEFAVIRFFIWKESLKPGSKSVDYCPPLDVLMVWHSLLLNPVMLHMYFTEDPIINIKFPWERFHNHLNNKTWEFNLTSLEKQDFIKHTAMRSHLFTIFKEWPVQTAPVREKTYIGLHDFSFGKSPAEKLSHLLPKGEKAKSIQLYSIAFKHVPVHIAEELREAVKRQFFFVEKMHDHLWIRSPGLEGTLERAINRYDEFLELMKREPGTMLVPTLDIDLIWHTHQCMASQYAEDMKARVGRFINHDDKIAAVKLSSGFDRTAGLYMKHFGKNYSICGCWECELLTWKIGRVVSSGEKIDMNAVVKDVEDEMLYYRAVEVRRREKKPLPIR
;
A
#
# COMPACT_ATOMS: atom_id res chain seq x y z
N MET A 1 18.37 16.22 2.90
CA MET A 1 19.37 15.62 3.80
C MET A 1 18.84 15.68 5.21
N PRO A 2 18.52 14.57 5.89
CA PRO A 2 18.30 14.61 7.32
C PRO A 2 19.62 14.38 8.05
N SER A 3 19.85 15.25 9.03
CA SER A 3 21.00 15.40 9.89
C SER A 3 21.26 14.18 10.78
N LYS A 4 22.53 13.78 10.84
CA LYS A 4 23.12 12.91 11.86
C LYS A 4 22.94 13.53 13.24
N LEU A 5 22.15 12.92 14.12
CA LEU A 5 22.31 13.01 15.58
C LEU A 5 21.89 11.66 16.17
N ALA A 6 22.89 10.84 16.47
CA ALA A 6 22.73 9.57 17.16
C ALA A 6 22.84 9.82 18.67
N PHE A 7 21.84 9.37 19.43
CA PHE A 7 21.95 9.21 20.88
C PHE A 7 21.64 7.74 21.23
N HIS A 8 22.62 7.09 21.87
CA HIS A 8 22.58 5.75 22.52
C HIS A 8 22.00 5.90 23.95
N ALA A 9 21.29 5.00 24.64
CA ALA A 9 21.00 3.55 24.67
C ALA A 9 19.74 3.34 25.59
N PRO A 10 19.25 2.12 26.01
CA PRO A 10 19.68 0.75 25.71
C PRO A 10 18.53 -0.15 25.17
N GLY A 11 18.62 -0.52 23.90
CA GLY A 11 18.26 -1.88 23.45
C GLY A 11 19.50 -2.76 23.55
N PRO A 12 19.48 -4.05 23.14
CA PRO A 12 20.71 -4.84 23.07
C PRO A 12 21.78 -4.03 22.32
N ASN A 13 22.91 -3.79 22.98
CA ASN A 13 24.01 -2.95 22.48
C ASN A 13 24.60 -3.60 21.22
N ILE A 14 24.01 -3.32 20.05
CA ILE A 14 24.63 -3.62 18.76
C ILE A 14 25.76 -2.59 18.60
N PRO A 15 27.03 -3.00 18.48
CA PRO A 15 28.13 -2.06 18.29
C PRO A 15 27.88 -1.19 17.07
N ASN A 16 27.93 0.14 17.24
CA ASN A 16 27.70 1.13 16.19
C ASN A 16 28.58 0.90 14.94
N ASP A 17 29.80 0.37 15.15
CA ASP A 17 30.75 0.06 14.09
C ASP A 17 30.22 -1.00 13.12
N ASN A 18 29.47 -2.01 13.61
CA ASN A 18 28.89 -3.06 12.78
C ASN A 18 27.72 -2.56 11.92
N ILE A 19 26.86 -1.70 12.48
CA ILE A 19 25.74 -1.08 11.74
C ILE A 19 26.30 -0.11 10.68
N SER A 20 27.28 0.72 11.05
CA SER A 20 27.92 1.64 10.11
C SER A 20 28.66 0.91 8.99
N SER A 21 29.31 -0.23 9.29
CA SER A 21 29.93 -1.12 8.31
C SER A 21 28.89 -1.65 7.32
N LEU A 22 27.77 -2.21 7.77
CA LEU A 22 26.68 -2.69 6.90
C LEU A 22 26.12 -1.58 5.99
N HIS A 23 25.91 -0.37 6.52
CA HIS A 23 25.47 0.78 5.70
C HIS A 23 26.52 1.23 4.68
N SER A 24 27.81 1.21 5.03
CA SER A 24 28.90 1.58 4.12
C SER A 24 29.10 0.53 3.00
N GLN A 25 28.99 -0.76 3.34
CA GLN A 25 29.11 -1.88 2.40
C GLN A 25 27.92 -2.00 1.45
N SER A 26 26.76 -1.45 1.80
CA SER A 26 25.61 -1.30 0.88
C SER A 26 26.00 -0.58 -0.43
N THR A 27 26.98 0.33 -0.38
CA THR A 27 27.54 1.01 -1.57
C THR A 27 28.70 0.25 -2.22
N ALA A 28 29.41 -0.63 -1.49
CA ALA A 28 30.43 -1.55 -2.03
C ALA A 28 29.82 -2.84 -2.66
N SER A 29 28.50 -3.00 -2.57
CA SER A 29 27.80 -4.27 -2.81
C SER A 29 27.61 -4.66 -4.29
N THR A 30 27.72 -3.76 -5.26
CA THR A 30 27.39 -4.11 -6.66
C THR A 30 28.36 -5.14 -7.24
N ASN A 31 29.66 -4.98 -6.95
CA ASN A 31 30.70 -5.92 -7.40
C ASN A 31 30.59 -7.28 -6.69
N ALA A 32 30.29 -7.30 -5.38
CA ALA A 32 30.12 -8.54 -4.64
C ALA A 32 28.88 -9.33 -5.09
N VAL A 33 27.74 -8.65 -5.27
CA VAL A 33 26.51 -9.24 -5.84
C VAL A 33 26.80 -9.77 -7.24
N TYR A 34 27.51 -8.99 -8.06
CA TYR A 34 27.84 -9.38 -9.42
C TYR A 34 28.71 -10.65 -9.46
N ASN A 35 29.84 -10.63 -8.76
CA ASN A 35 30.80 -11.74 -8.76
C ASN A 35 30.18 -13.05 -8.25
N LYS A 36 29.31 -12.97 -7.23
CA LYS A 36 28.72 -14.16 -6.60
C LYS A 36 27.51 -14.72 -7.37
N TYR A 37 26.60 -13.86 -7.82
CA TYR A 37 25.29 -14.31 -8.34
C TYR A 37 24.92 -13.80 -9.74
N LEU A 38 25.57 -12.75 -10.26
CA LEU A 38 25.22 -12.16 -11.56
C LEU A 38 26.27 -12.36 -12.65
N SER A 39 27.39 -13.01 -12.36
CA SER A 39 28.39 -13.37 -13.36
C SER A 39 27.81 -14.32 -14.42
N ASN A 40 28.40 -14.32 -15.61
CA ASN A 40 27.92 -15.16 -16.72
C ASN A 40 28.05 -16.67 -16.43
N THR A 41 28.89 -17.04 -15.46
CA THR A 41 29.11 -18.42 -15.03
C THR A 41 28.28 -18.79 -13.80
N ALA A 42 27.57 -17.85 -13.17
CA ALA A 42 26.77 -18.13 -11.99
C ALA A 42 25.57 -19.04 -12.34
N PRO A 43 25.29 -20.07 -11.53
CA PRO A 43 24.17 -20.99 -11.77
C PRO A 43 22.82 -20.27 -11.61
N THR A 44 21.90 -20.56 -12.52
CA THR A 44 20.56 -19.96 -12.55
C THR A 44 19.48 -21.01 -12.59
N ALA A 45 18.35 -20.70 -11.96
CA ALA A 45 17.17 -21.55 -11.95
C ALA A 45 16.64 -21.75 -13.38
N THR A 46 16.63 -23.00 -13.82
CA THR A 46 15.98 -23.45 -15.06
C THR A 46 14.51 -23.80 -14.85
N LYS A 47 14.14 -24.12 -13.61
CA LYS A 47 12.78 -24.41 -13.19
C LYS A 47 12.38 -23.57 -11.97
N PRO A 48 11.10 -23.20 -11.80
CA PRO A 48 10.66 -22.35 -10.69
C PRO A 48 11.06 -22.85 -9.30
N GLU A 49 11.00 -24.17 -9.06
CA GLU A 49 11.32 -24.81 -7.79
C GLU A 49 12.79 -24.72 -7.37
N GLN A 50 13.67 -24.34 -8.30
CA GLN A 50 15.11 -24.17 -8.02
C GLN A 50 15.42 -22.79 -7.44
N ALA A 51 14.49 -21.84 -7.51
CA ALA A 51 14.64 -20.51 -6.94
C ALA A 51 13.85 -20.39 -5.64
N LEU A 52 14.38 -19.64 -4.68
CA LEU A 52 13.65 -19.31 -3.46
C LEU A 52 12.40 -18.49 -3.80
N GLU A 53 11.25 -18.91 -3.27
CA GLU A 53 10.02 -18.16 -3.42
C GLU A 53 10.03 -16.93 -2.51
N ILE A 54 9.96 -15.74 -3.13
CA ILE A 54 10.03 -14.45 -2.45
C ILE A 54 8.84 -13.61 -2.95
N PRO A 55 7.89 -13.23 -2.08
CA PRO A 55 7.92 -13.39 -0.62
C PRO A 55 7.65 -14.84 -0.19
N ALA A 56 8.05 -15.21 1.04
CA ALA A 56 7.89 -16.58 1.52
C ALA A 56 6.40 -16.94 1.68
N PRO A 57 5.92 -18.11 1.19
CA PRO A 57 4.49 -18.45 1.18
C PRO A 57 3.81 -18.45 2.55
N HIS A 58 4.54 -18.82 3.62
CA HIS A 58 3.99 -18.87 4.99
C HIS A 58 3.55 -17.50 5.52
N LEU A 59 4.04 -16.42 4.93
CA LEU A 59 3.62 -15.06 5.29
C LEU A 59 2.18 -14.75 4.89
N PHE A 60 1.58 -15.56 4.02
CA PHE A 60 0.23 -15.37 3.49
C PHE A 60 -0.78 -16.38 4.07
N GLU A 61 -0.45 -16.98 5.22
CA GLU A 61 -1.34 -17.90 5.93
C GLU A 61 -2.41 -17.13 6.71
N PHE A 62 -3.64 -17.12 6.18
CA PHE A 62 -4.82 -16.56 6.84
C PHE A 62 -5.48 -17.53 7.83
N ALA A 63 -5.22 -18.83 7.67
CA ALA A 63 -5.73 -19.88 8.55
C ALA A 63 -4.84 -20.03 9.80
N ASN A 64 -5.44 -20.21 10.98
CA ASN A 64 -4.75 -20.46 12.24
C ASN A 64 -3.64 -19.43 12.58
N PRO A 65 -4.00 -18.14 12.71
CA PRO A 65 -3.01 -17.11 12.97
C PRO A 65 -2.24 -17.39 14.26
N LYS A 66 -0.92 -17.15 14.25
CA LYS A 66 -0.09 -17.21 15.45
C LYS A 66 -0.69 -16.30 16.53
N PRO A 67 -0.87 -16.77 17.78
CA PRO A 67 -1.38 -15.92 18.85
C PRO A 67 -0.47 -14.70 19.05
N PHE A 68 -1.07 -13.52 19.10
CA PHE A 68 -0.35 -12.31 19.46
C PHE A 68 -0.17 -12.23 20.97
N CYS A 69 1.07 -12.11 21.44
CA CYS A 69 1.38 -11.82 22.83
C CYS A 69 1.61 -10.32 22.98
N SER A 70 0.62 -9.60 23.54
CA SER A 70 0.76 -8.15 23.77
C SER A 70 1.89 -7.87 24.75
N SER A 71 2.78 -6.94 24.37
CA SER A 71 3.84 -6.45 25.25
C SER A 71 3.33 -5.49 26.31
N THR A 72 2.15 -4.89 26.11
CA THR A 72 1.64 -3.78 26.94
C THR A 72 0.51 -4.18 27.89
N SER A 73 -0.21 -5.27 27.64
CA SER A 73 -1.33 -5.70 28.48
C SER A 73 -1.52 -7.23 28.47
N PRO A 74 -0.84 -7.96 29.38
CA PRO A 74 -1.03 -9.40 29.55
C PRO A 74 -2.50 -9.72 29.88
N GLY A 75 -3.17 -10.52 29.05
CA GLY A 75 -4.59 -10.89 29.22
C GLY A 75 -5.61 -10.01 28.48
N SER A 76 -5.17 -9.06 27.64
CA SER A 76 -6.10 -8.31 26.77
C SER A 76 -6.70 -9.21 25.69
N SER A 77 -8.00 -9.06 25.40
CA SER A 77 -8.71 -9.78 24.32
C SER A 77 -8.50 -9.19 22.93
N TRP A 78 -7.58 -8.25 22.77
CA TRP A 78 -7.33 -7.56 21.51
C TRP A 78 -6.50 -8.42 20.56
N ASN A 79 -6.90 -8.42 19.29
CA ASN A 79 -6.17 -9.05 18.20
C ASN A 79 -5.72 -8.00 17.19
N PRO A 80 -4.41 -7.76 17.02
CA PRO A 80 -3.92 -6.89 15.97
C PRO A 80 -4.14 -7.49 14.57
N PRO A 81 -3.93 -6.68 13.50
CA PRO A 81 -3.92 -7.20 12.13
C PRO A 81 -2.95 -8.38 11.98
N LEU A 82 -3.33 -9.34 11.14
CA LEU A 82 -2.51 -10.52 10.89
C LEU A 82 -1.25 -10.15 10.09
N ILE A 83 -0.18 -10.96 10.25
CA ILE A 83 1.01 -10.87 9.39
C ILE A 83 0.59 -11.01 7.92
N ALA A 84 -0.32 -11.95 7.61
CA ALA A 84 -0.85 -12.13 6.26
C ALA A 84 -1.56 -10.89 5.72
N GLU A 85 -2.42 -10.25 6.52
CA GLU A 85 -3.08 -9.00 6.11
C GLU A 85 -2.05 -7.89 5.84
N CYS A 86 -1.03 -7.77 6.68
CA CYS A 86 0.03 -6.76 6.51
C CYS A 86 0.94 -7.05 5.31
N ALA A 87 1.28 -8.32 5.06
CA ALA A 87 2.08 -8.74 3.92
C ALA A 87 1.33 -8.49 2.61
N VAL A 88 0.04 -8.86 2.55
CA VAL A 88 -0.81 -8.59 1.38
C VAL A 88 -1.04 -7.09 1.21
N HIS A 89 -1.11 -6.31 2.29
CA HIS A 89 -1.17 -4.87 2.17
C HIS A 89 0.09 -4.31 1.46
N LEU A 90 1.28 -4.81 1.76
CA LEU A 90 2.49 -4.43 1.00
C LEU A 90 2.39 -4.82 -0.48
N GLU A 91 1.87 -6.01 -0.80
CA GLU A 91 1.62 -6.42 -2.19
C GLU A 91 0.63 -5.50 -2.92
N PHE A 92 -0.41 -5.07 -2.21
CA PHE A 92 -1.39 -4.13 -2.72
C PHE A 92 -0.75 -2.77 -3.04
N LEU A 93 0.07 -2.24 -2.14
CA LEU A 93 0.80 -0.98 -2.35
C LEU A 93 1.75 -1.05 -3.55
N GLU A 94 2.49 -2.15 -3.72
CA GLU A 94 3.31 -2.37 -4.93
C GLU A 94 2.48 -2.39 -6.22
N THR A 95 1.29 -2.99 -6.15
CA THR A 95 0.37 -3.05 -7.29
C THR A 95 -0.17 -1.65 -7.63
N LEU A 96 -0.45 -0.81 -6.61
CA LEU A 96 -0.83 0.60 -6.79
C LEU A 96 0.32 1.43 -7.39
N PHE A 97 1.55 1.24 -6.90
CA PHE A 97 2.73 1.90 -7.45
C PHE A 97 2.91 1.56 -8.93
N LYS A 98 2.80 0.26 -9.28
CA LYS A 98 2.93 -0.19 -10.66
C LYS A 98 1.86 0.39 -11.57
N VAL A 99 0.57 0.36 -11.19
CA VAL A 99 -0.50 0.88 -12.06
C VAL A 99 -0.36 2.39 -12.25
N ARG A 100 0.03 3.14 -11.22
CA ARG A 100 0.37 4.56 -11.34
C ARG A 100 1.51 4.76 -12.33
N SER A 101 2.63 4.05 -12.16
CA SER A 101 3.76 4.12 -13.09
C SER A 101 3.35 3.81 -14.53
N GLN A 102 2.50 2.81 -14.76
CA GLN A 102 1.98 2.50 -16.09
C GLN A 102 1.12 3.64 -16.68
N VAL A 103 0.24 4.25 -15.89
CA VAL A 103 -0.57 5.40 -16.31
C VAL A 103 0.33 6.59 -16.66
N LEU A 104 1.29 6.92 -15.77
CA LEU A 104 2.20 8.04 -15.94
C LEU A 104 3.15 7.87 -17.12
N ASN A 105 3.57 6.64 -17.45
CA ASN A 105 4.52 6.39 -18.53
C ASN A 105 3.86 5.99 -19.87
N SER A 106 2.54 5.80 -19.91
CA SER A 106 1.84 5.39 -21.14
C SER A 106 1.77 6.50 -22.18
N LYS A 107 2.50 6.33 -23.30
CA LYS A 107 2.44 7.19 -24.50
C LYS A 107 1.05 7.19 -25.15
N LYS A 108 0.37 6.04 -25.13
CA LYS A 108 -0.98 5.90 -25.71
C LYS A 108 -1.99 6.75 -24.93
N ILE A 109 -1.95 6.70 -23.59
CA ILE A 109 -2.81 7.54 -22.74
C ILE A 109 -2.46 9.02 -22.95
N SER A 110 -1.17 9.37 -23.06
CA SER A 110 -0.77 10.73 -23.39
C SER A 110 -1.39 11.20 -24.71
N ALA A 111 -1.33 10.41 -25.78
CA ALA A 111 -1.91 10.77 -27.08
C ALA A 111 -3.45 10.90 -27.02
N THR A 112 -4.12 9.98 -26.33
CA THR A 112 -5.57 10.04 -26.07
C THR A 112 -5.98 11.30 -25.31
N MET A 113 -5.12 11.82 -24.44
CA MET A 113 -5.38 13.06 -23.68
C MET A 113 -4.79 14.31 -24.35
N GLY A 114 -4.25 14.20 -25.58
CA GLY A 114 -3.67 15.33 -26.31
C GLY A 114 -2.31 15.83 -25.79
N TYR A 115 -1.61 15.04 -24.97
CA TYR A 115 -0.31 15.35 -24.37
C TYR A 115 0.90 14.97 -25.27
N SER A 116 0.80 15.16 -26.58
CA SER A 116 1.82 14.66 -27.52
C SER A 116 2.24 15.64 -28.62
N SER A 117 1.84 16.92 -28.53
CA SER A 117 2.05 17.90 -29.61
C SER A 117 3.42 18.59 -29.61
N LEU A 118 4.25 18.42 -28.58
CA LEU A 118 5.53 19.13 -28.44
C LEU A 118 6.72 18.21 -28.74
N LEU A 119 7.63 18.66 -29.61
CA LEU A 119 8.80 17.88 -30.05
C LEU A 119 9.80 17.58 -28.92
N LYS A 120 9.83 18.36 -27.84
CA LYS A 120 10.55 18.06 -26.58
C LYS A 120 9.87 18.82 -25.41
N PRO A 121 8.97 18.20 -24.64
CA PRO A 121 8.32 18.88 -23.52
C PRO A 121 9.32 19.18 -22.39
N SER A 122 9.16 20.32 -21.73
CA SER A 122 9.93 20.63 -20.52
C SER A 122 9.53 19.72 -19.36
N GLU A 123 10.41 19.57 -18.35
CA GLU A 123 10.12 18.77 -17.15
C GLU A 123 8.83 19.22 -16.44
N LYS A 124 8.62 20.53 -16.32
CA LYS A 124 7.37 21.11 -15.81
C LYS A 124 6.14 20.67 -16.61
N THR A 125 6.28 20.56 -17.93
CA THR A 125 5.20 20.11 -18.82
C THR A 125 4.92 18.62 -18.62
N ILE A 126 5.97 17.80 -18.51
CA ILE A 126 5.86 16.36 -18.22
C ILE A 126 5.15 16.14 -16.88
N SER A 127 5.56 16.86 -15.84
CA SER A 127 4.91 16.81 -14.52
C SER A 127 3.44 17.20 -14.58
N LYS A 128 3.09 18.27 -15.32
CA LYS A 128 1.68 18.65 -15.54
C LYS A 128 0.89 17.54 -16.24
N TRP A 129 1.45 16.91 -17.26
CA TRP A 129 0.82 15.79 -17.96
C TRP A 129 0.65 14.57 -17.07
N HIS A 130 1.67 14.25 -16.26
CA HIS A 130 1.60 13.15 -15.29
C HIS A 130 0.47 13.38 -14.29
N ASN A 131 0.40 14.58 -13.71
CA ASN A 131 -0.68 14.96 -12.80
C ASN A 131 -2.06 14.85 -13.46
N GLY A 132 -2.21 15.34 -14.69
CA GLY A 132 -3.47 15.25 -15.45
C GLY A 132 -3.89 13.81 -15.75
N LYS A 133 -2.96 12.95 -16.20
CA LYS A 133 -3.24 11.53 -16.47
C LYS A 133 -3.69 10.80 -15.22
N TRP A 134 -2.97 11.00 -14.12
CA TRP A 134 -3.28 10.35 -12.86
C TRP A 134 -4.60 10.83 -12.27
N LEU A 135 -4.84 12.14 -12.27
CA LEU A 135 -6.10 12.72 -11.80
C LEU A 135 -7.29 12.09 -12.52
N LYS A 136 -7.25 12.02 -13.86
CA LYS A 136 -8.35 11.45 -14.64
C LYS A 136 -8.52 9.96 -14.38
N TYR A 137 -7.43 9.21 -14.20
CA TYR A 137 -7.52 7.81 -13.80
C TYR A 137 -8.27 7.62 -12.48
N ILE A 138 -7.96 8.44 -11.47
CA ILE A 138 -8.65 8.41 -10.17
C ILE A 138 -10.13 8.78 -10.32
N GLU A 139 -10.47 9.82 -11.07
CA GLU A 139 -11.88 10.23 -11.23
C GLU A 139 -12.76 9.11 -11.78
N PHE A 140 -12.24 8.36 -12.77
CA PHE A 140 -12.94 7.18 -13.29
C PHE A 140 -13.01 6.05 -12.27
N ALA A 141 -11.94 5.83 -11.50
CA ALA A 141 -11.93 4.84 -10.42
C ALA A 141 -12.98 5.17 -9.34
N VAL A 142 -13.11 6.44 -8.96
CA VAL A 142 -14.11 6.92 -7.98
C VAL A 142 -15.53 6.65 -8.47
N ILE A 143 -15.82 6.93 -9.74
CA ILE A 143 -17.12 6.62 -10.33
C ILE A 143 -17.40 5.12 -10.32
N ARG A 144 -16.43 4.31 -10.72
CA ARG A 144 -16.55 2.84 -10.74
C ARG A 144 -16.78 2.30 -9.33
N PHE A 145 -16.13 2.88 -8.33
CA PHE A 145 -16.36 2.57 -6.92
C PHE A 145 -17.80 2.87 -6.49
N PHE A 146 -18.35 4.06 -6.80
CA PHE A 146 -19.73 4.38 -6.46
C PHE A 146 -20.74 3.42 -7.08
N ILE A 147 -20.54 3.04 -8.34
CA ILE A 147 -21.42 2.08 -9.03
C ILE A 147 -21.28 0.68 -8.43
N TRP A 148 -20.05 0.21 -8.21
CA TRP A 148 -19.79 -1.10 -7.64
C TRP A 148 -20.36 -1.24 -6.22
N LYS A 149 -20.23 -0.21 -5.39
CA LYS A 149 -20.72 -0.20 -4.01
C LYS A 149 -22.23 -0.49 -3.94
N GLU A 150 -23.01 -0.08 -4.95
CA GLU A 150 -24.45 -0.37 -5.00
C GLU A 150 -24.78 -1.86 -5.16
N SER A 151 -23.81 -2.72 -5.52
CA SER A 151 -23.99 -4.17 -5.54
C SER A 151 -23.78 -4.85 -4.18
N LEU A 152 -23.33 -4.11 -3.16
CA LEU A 152 -23.11 -4.66 -1.83
C LEU A 152 -24.44 -4.96 -1.13
N LYS A 153 -24.50 -6.12 -0.47
CA LYS A 153 -25.70 -6.59 0.22
C LYS A 153 -25.68 -6.15 1.69
N PRO A 154 -26.79 -5.62 2.23
CA PRO A 154 -26.91 -5.35 3.66
C PRO A 154 -26.62 -6.59 4.50
N GLY A 155 -25.89 -6.40 5.62
CA GLY A 155 -25.54 -7.48 6.54
C GLY A 155 -24.34 -8.35 6.13
N SER A 156 -23.84 -8.23 4.90
CA SER A 156 -22.63 -8.95 4.48
C SER A 156 -21.39 -8.50 5.25
N LYS A 157 -20.53 -9.48 5.60
CA LYS A 157 -19.21 -9.24 6.23
C LYS A 157 -18.04 -9.35 5.25
N SER A 158 -18.32 -9.81 4.03
CA SER A 158 -17.37 -10.00 2.95
C SER A 158 -18.01 -9.66 1.61
N VAL A 159 -17.17 -9.43 0.60
CA VAL A 159 -17.61 -9.25 -0.79
C VAL A 159 -17.85 -10.60 -1.46
N ASP A 160 -18.82 -10.66 -2.37
CA ASP A 160 -19.12 -11.87 -3.17
C ASP A 160 -17.95 -12.21 -4.11
N TYR A 161 -17.31 -11.19 -4.67
CA TYR A 161 -16.16 -11.28 -5.57
C TYR A 161 -15.15 -10.15 -5.31
N CYS A 162 -13.90 -10.35 -5.75
CA CYS A 162 -12.88 -9.31 -5.63
C CYS A 162 -13.13 -8.19 -6.65
N PRO A 163 -13.32 -6.92 -6.26
CA PRO A 163 -13.50 -5.85 -7.23
C PRO A 163 -12.19 -5.52 -7.99
N PRO A 164 -12.28 -4.82 -9.13
CA PRO A 164 -11.11 -4.34 -9.85
C PRO A 164 -10.14 -3.51 -9.00
N LEU A 165 -8.85 -3.55 -9.35
CA LEU A 165 -7.77 -2.82 -8.66
C LEU A 165 -8.08 -1.33 -8.45
N ASP A 166 -8.66 -0.67 -9.46
CA ASP A 166 -9.00 0.75 -9.36
C ASP A 166 -10.12 1.03 -8.35
N VAL A 167 -11.08 0.10 -8.21
CA VAL A 167 -12.14 0.17 -7.20
C VAL A 167 -11.57 -0.14 -5.80
N LEU A 168 -10.70 -1.15 -5.69
CA LEU A 168 -9.97 -1.46 -4.45
C LEU A 168 -9.14 -0.26 -3.96
N MET A 169 -8.47 0.46 -4.87
CA MET A 169 -7.70 1.67 -4.54
C MET A 169 -8.56 2.76 -3.88
N VAL A 170 -9.75 3.02 -4.43
CA VAL A 170 -10.67 4.02 -3.89
C VAL A 170 -11.26 3.55 -2.56
N TRP A 171 -11.67 2.28 -2.48
CA TRP A 171 -12.21 1.70 -1.25
C TRP A 171 -11.18 1.71 -0.11
N HIS A 172 -9.95 1.29 -0.38
CA HIS A 172 -8.84 1.39 0.58
C HIS A 172 -8.66 2.84 1.08
N SER A 173 -8.64 3.81 0.16
CA SER A 173 -8.48 5.23 0.52
C SER A 173 -9.65 5.75 1.38
N LEU A 174 -10.88 5.27 1.16
CA LEU A 174 -12.02 5.55 2.01
C LEU A 174 -11.84 4.98 3.42
N LEU A 175 -11.39 3.72 3.54
CA LEU A 175 -11.16 3.06 4.85
C LEU A 175 -10.10 3.79 5.68
N LEU A 176 -9.08 4.35 5.02
CA LEU A 176 -8.05 5.18 5.67
C LEU A 176 -8.51 6.61 6.01
N ASN A 177 -9.78 6.94 5.77
CA ASN A 177 -10.40 8.19 6.17
C ASN A 177 -11.64 7.88 7.03
N PRO A 178 -11.47 7.34 8.24
CA PRO A 178 -12.58 6.70 8.95
C PRO A 178 -13.62 7.71 9.46
N VAL A 179 -13.27 8.99 9.64
CA VAL A 179 -14.25 10.07 9.85
C VAL A 179 -15.11 10.32 8.62
N MET A 180 -14.52 10.32 7.41
CA MET A 180 -15.28 10.44 6.15
C MET A 180 -16.22 9.25 5.97
N LEU A 181 -15.70 8.04 6.25
CA LEU A 181 -16.49 6.82 6.20
C LEU A 181 -17.70 6.90 7.15
N HIS A 182 -17.49 7.31 8.40
CA HIS A 182 -18.59 7.47 9.36
C HIS A 182 -19.57 8.57 8.92
N MET A 183 -19.08 9.72 8.45
CA MET A 183 -19.92 10.84 8.07
C MET A 183 -20.84 10.54 6.88
N TYR A 184 -20.37 9.79 5.88
CA TYR A 184 -21.09 9.61 4.62
C TYR A 184 -21.60 8.19 4.35
N PHE A 185 -21.13 7.18 5.09
CA PHE A 185 -21.39 5.76 4.80
C PHE A 185 -21.83 4.95 6.04
N THR A 186 -22.29 5.58 7.13
CA THR A 186 -22.72 4.85 8.34
C THR A 186 -23.82 3.83 8.08
N GLU A 187 -24.80 4.16 7.21
CA GLU A 187 -25.90 3.25 6.84
C GLU A 187 -25.55 2.36 5.64
N ASP A 188 -24.35 2.49 5.08
CA ASP A 188 -23.94 1.74 3.89
C ASP A 188 -23.37 0.37 4.28
N PRO A 189 -23.72 -0.73 3.56
CA PRO A 189 -23.17 -2.05 3.86
C PRO A 189 -21.63 -2.11 3.91
N ILE A 190 -20.95 -1.22 3.20
CA ILE A 190 -19.48 -1.19 3.10
C ILE A 190 -18.77 -1.07 4.45
N ILE A 191 -19.39 -0.45 5.47
CA ILE A 191 -18.77 -0.27 6.80
C ILE A 191 -18.51 -1.61 7.51
N ASN A 192 -19.34 -2.61 7.21
CA ASN A 192 -19.31 -3.92 7.86
C ASN A 192 -18.47 -4.96 7.09
N ILE A 193 -17.96 -4.60 5.92
CA ILE A 193 -17.24 -5.51 5.04
C ILE A 193 -15.74 -5.31 5.23
N LYS A 194 -15.03 -6.39 5.55
CA LYS A 194 -13.56 -6.36 5.63
C LYS A 194 -12.95 -6.21 4.24
N PHE A 195 -11.86 -5.44 4.14
CA PHE A 195 -11.10 -5.38 2.90
C PHE A 195 -10.60 -6.78 2.50
N PRO A 196 -10.72 -7.19 1.23
CA PRO A 196 -10.62 -8.60 0.85
C PRO A 196 -9.16 -9.02 0.62
N TRP A 197 -8.31 -8.93 1.64
CA TRP A 197 -6.87 -9.21 1.55
C TRP A 197 -6.57 -10.60 0.94
N GLU A 198 -7.09 -11.67 1.52
CA GLU A 198 -6.87 -13.04 1.00
C GLU A 198 -7.29 -13.19 -0.47
N ARG A 199 -8.47 -12.64 -0.84
CA ARG A 199 -8.92 -12.67 -2.23
C ARG A 199 -8.01 -11.82 -3.13
N PHE A 200 -7.49 -10.69 -2.66
CA PHE A 200 -6.57 -9.87 -3.44
C PHE A 200 -5.28 -10.65 -3.75
N HIS A 201 -4.68 -11.26 -2.73
CA HIS A 201 -3.49 -12.10 -2.86
C HIS A 201 -3.67 -13.21 -3.90
N ASN A 202 -4.79 -13.92 -3.83
CA ASN A 202 -5.11 -15.02 -4.76
C ASN A 202 -5.25 -14.59 -6.23
N HIS A 203 -5.44 -13.30 -6.51
CA HIS A 203 -5.54 -12.74 -7.87
C HIS A 203 -4.26 -12.05 -8.34
N LEU A 204 -3.24 -11.98 -7.49
CA LEU A 204 -2.01 -11.26 -7.76
C LEU A 204 -0.92 -12.19 -8.28
N ASN A 205 -0.32 -11.82 -9.40
CA ASN A 205 0.96 -12.38 -9.78
C ASN A 205 2.07 -11.65 -9.01
N ASN A 206 2.60 -12.27 -7.95
CA ASN A 206 3.64 -11.67 -7.12
C ASN A 206 4.98 -11.42 -7.83
N LYS A 207 5.22 -11.93 -9.05
CA LYS A 207 6.45 -11.68 -9.83
C LYS A 207 6.32 -10.44 -10.68
N THR A 208 5.15 -10.24 -11.27
CA THR A 208 4.90 -9.12 -12.18
C THR A 208 4.14 -7.98 -11.51
N TRP A 209 3.51 -8.19 -10.35
CA TRP A 209 2.49 -7.32 -9.77
C TRP A 209 1.29 -7.10 -10.71
N GLU A 210 0.90 -8.13 -11.46
CA GLU A 210 -0.31 -8.10 -12.28
C GLU A 210 -1.48 -8.67 -11.49
N PHE A 211 -2.46 -7.81 -11.21
CA PHE A 211 -3.72 -8.19 -10.60
C PHE A 211 -4.75 -8.55 -11.68
N ASN A 212 -5.24 -9.78 -11.66
CA ASN A 212 -6.17 -10.29 -12.67
C ASN A 212 -7.34 -11.01 -12.05
N LEU A 213 -8.54 -10.45 -12.20
CA LEU A 213 -9.79 -11.13 -11.86
C LEU A 213 -10.02 -12.36 -12.74
N THR A 214 -10.69 -13.38 -12.20
CA THR A 214 -11.15 -14.53 -12.98
C THR A 214 -12.16 -14.12 -14.05
N SER A 215 -12.37 -14.96 -15.07
CA SER A 215 -13.37 -14.68 -16.11
C SER A 215 -14.78 -14.53 -15.53
N LEU A 216 -15.12 -15.28 -14.48
CA LEU A 216 -16.41 -15.20 -13.80
C LEU A 216 -16.58 -13.87 -13.07
N GLU A 217 -15.62 -13.46 -12.26
CA GLU A 217 -15.72 -12.18 -11.52
C GLU A 217 -15.69 -10.97 -12.47
N LYS A 218 -15.01 -11.07 -13.61
CA LYS A 218 -15.09 -10.05 -14.67
C LYS A 218 -16.52 -9.93 -15.20
N GLN A 219 -17.19 -11.06 -15.43
CA GLN A 219 -18.59 -11.08 -15.88
C GLN A 219 -19.52 -10.56 -14.79
N ASP A 220 -19.31 -10.92 -13.53
CA ASP A 220 -20.09 -10.41 -12.40
C ASP A 220 -19.94 -8.89 -12.27
N PHE A 221 -18.71 -8.36 -12.35
CA PHE A 221 -18.50 -6.92 -12.32
C PHE A 221 -19.22 -6.21 -13.48
N ILE A 222 -19.14 -6.74 -14.70
CA ILE A 222 -19.85 -6.20 -15.88
C ILE A 222 -21.37 -6.28 -15.68
N LYS A 223 -21.89 -7.39 -15.16
CA LYS A 223 -23.31 -7.59 -14.92
C LYS A 223 -23.87 -6.57 -13.94
N HIS A 224 -23.14 -6.24 -12.89
CA HIS A 224 -23.57 -5.27 -11.87
C HIS A 224 -23.36 -3.81 -12.29
N THR A 225 -22.27 -3.51 -13.01
CA THR A 225 -21.87 -2.12 -13.26
C THR A 225 -22.08 -1.65 -14.70
N ALA A 226 -22.36 -2.56 -15.62
CA ALA A 226 -22.27 -2.36 -17.08
C ALA A 226 -20.87 -1.91 -17.57
N MET A 227 -19.85 -1.93 -16.71
CA MET A 227 -18.50 -1.45 -17.02
C MET A 227 -17.51 -2.61 -17.14
N ARG A 228 -16.56 -2.49 -18.08
CA ARG A 228 -15.44 -3.43 -18.19
C ARG A 228 -14.58 -3.41 -16.93
N SER A 229 -14.03 -4.54 -16.53
CA SER A 229 -13.30 -4.67 -15.26
C SER A 229 -11.91 -4.03 -15.22
N HIS A 230 -11.24 -3.75 -16.36
CA HIS A 230 -9.84 -3.29 -16.34
C HIS A 230 -9.65 -1.84 -16.80
N LEU A 231 -9.67 -0.88 -15.87
CA LEU A 231 -9.68 0.56 -16.19
C LEU A 231 -8.49 1.04 -17.05
N PHE A 232 -7.26 0.60 -16.74
CA PHE A 232 -6.08 0.99 -17.52
C PHE A 232 -6.15 0.56 -18.99
N THR A 233 -6.81 -0.58 -19.28
CA THR A 233 -6.98 -1.08 -20.65
C THR A 233 -8.04 -0.25 -21.39
N ILE A 234 -9.12 0.14 -20.71
CA ILE A 234 -10.11 1.08 -21.23
C ILE A 234 -9.44 2.39 -21.67
N PHE A 235 -8.56 2.95 -20.83
CA PHE A 235 -7.83 4.19 -21.14
C PHE A 235 -6.91 4.06 -22.37
N LYS A 236 -6.27 2.91 -22.58
CA LYS A 236 -5.41 2.66 -23.75
C LYS A 236 -6.19 2.57 -25.06
N GLU A 237 -7.44 2.11 -24.99
CA GLU A 237 -8.28 1.89 -26.17
C GLU A 237 -9.08 3.13 -26.60
N TRP A 238 -9.02 4.21 -25.83
CA TRP A 238 -9.71 5.44 -26.18
C TRP A 238 -9.15 6.11 -27.45
N PRO A 239 -10.03 6.77 -28.24
CA PRO A 239 -9.62 7.50 -29.43
C PRO A 239 -8.52 8.52 -29.14
N VAL A 240 -7.56 8.64 -30.06
CA VAL A 240 -6.53 9.69 -30.01
C VAL A 240 -7.19 11.04 -30.28
N GLN A 241 -6.88 12.05 -29.46
CA GLN A 241 -7.32 13.40 -29.72
C GLN A 241 -6.41 14.07 -30.75
N THR A 242 -7.00 14.55 -31.85
CA THR A 242 -6.30 15.21 -32.95
C THR A 242 -6.20 16.73 -32.78
N ALA A 243 -6.98 17.32 -31.87
CA ALA A 243 -6.94 18.75 -31.54
C ALA A 243 -6.17 19.00 -30.23
N PRO A 244 -5.32 20.05 -30.14
CA PRO A 244 -4.67 20.42 -28.89
C PRO A 244 -5.71 20.84 -27.84
N VAL A 245 -5.62 20.25 -26.64
CA VAL A 245 -6.60 20.42 -25.57
C VAL A 245 -6.52 21.84 -24.99
N ARG A 246 -7.65 22.58 -24.99
CA ARG A 246 -7.90 23.63 -23.99
C ARG A 246 -8.20 22.93 -22.68
N GLU A 247 -7.69 23.42 -21.55
CA GLU A 247 -7.63 22.76 -20.21
C GLU A 247 -8.90 22.06 -19.67
N LYS A 248 -10.05 22.09 -20.36
CA LYS A 248 -11.35 21.57 -19.93
C LYS A 248 -12.02 20.52 -20.85
N THR A 249 -11.39 20.01 -21.91
CA THR A 249 -12.03 19.06 -22.84
C THR A 249 -11.29 17.73 -22.97
N TYR A 250 -11.38 16.88 -21.95
CA TYR A 250 -10.84 15.51 -22.01
C TYR A 250 -11.96 14.50 -22.34
N ILE A 251 -12.66 14.68 -23.46
CA ILE A 251 -13.83 13.89 -23.95
C ILE A 251 -15.21 14.37 -23.45
N GLY A 252 -15.48 15.67 -23.31
CA GLY A 252 -16.81 16.15 -22.86
C GLY A 252 -17.27 15.67 -21.46
N LEU A 253 -16.41 14.89 -20.78
CA LEU A 253 -16.47 14.45 -19.41
C LEU A 253 -15.75 15.51 -18.58
N HIS A 254 -16.45 16.60 -18.32
CA HIS A 254 -15.98 17.70 -17.46
C HIS A 254 -15.75 17.22 -16.02
N ASP A 255 -15.31 18.16 -15.17
CA ASP A 255 -15.30 18.01 -13.72
C ASP A 255 -16.61 17.36 -13.24
N PHE A 256 -16.57 16.66 -12.10
CA PHE A 256 -17.77 16.15 -11.45
C PHE A 256 -18.84 17.26 -11.43
N SER A 257 -19.96 17.03 -12.11
CA SER A 257 -20.92 18.10 -12.42
C SER A 257 -22.32 17.68 -11.99
N PHE A 258 -23.11 18.65 -11.53
CA PHE A 258 -24.45 18.41 -10.99
C PHE A 258 -25.45 18.12 -12.12
N GLY A 259 -26.07 16.95 -12.10
CA GLY A 259 -27.32 16.68 -12.80
C GLY A 259 -28.49 17.22 -11.99
N LYS A 260 -29.43 17.94 -12.62
CA LYS A 260 -30.58 18.60 -11.98
C LYS A 260 -31.61 17.64 -11.31
N SER A 261 -31.27 16.37 -11.05
CA SER A 261 -32.22 15.39 -10.52
C SER A 261 -31.71 14.79 -9.20
N PRO A 262 -32.57 14.68 -8.16
CA PRO A 262 -32.16 14.15 -6.87
C PRO A 262 -31.97 12.63 -6.93
N ALA A 263 -30.85 12.15 -6.37
CA ALA A 263 -30.66 10.86 -5.70
C ALA A 263 -31.23 9.58 -6.35
N GLU A 264 -31.32 9.47 -7.67
CA GLU A 264 -31.49 8.16 -8.30
C GLU A 264 -30.18 7.37 -8.20
N LYS A 265 -30.26 6.10 -7.77
CA LYS A 265 -29.10 5.20 -7.72
C LYS A 265 -28.38 5.21 -9.05
N LEU A 266 -27.06 5.33 -9.02
CA LEU A 266 -26.25 5.51 -10.23
C LEU A 266 -26.40 4.32 -11.17
N SER A 267 -26.52 3.10 -10.62
CA SER A 267 -26.81 1.88 -11.39
C SER A 267 -28.15 1.91 -12.13
N HIS A 268 -29.17 2.61 -11.61
CA HIS A 268 -30.49 2.70 -12.26
C HIS A 268 -30.44 3.61 -13.50
N LEU A 269 -29.53 4.58 -13.51
CA LEU A 269 -29.32 5.51 -14.62
C LEU A 269 -28.52 4.90 -15.78
N LEU A 270 -27.84 3.78 -15.55
CA LEU A 270 -27.01 3.13 -16.56
C LEU A 270 -27.88 2.24 -17.47
N PRO A 271 -27.83 2.42 -18.81
CA PRO A 271 -28.56 1.57 -19.73
C PRO A 271 -28.14 0.10 -19.58
N LYS A 272 -29.15 -0.78 -19.47
CA LYS A 272 -28.95 -2.24 -19.37
C LYS A 272 -28.80 -2.84 -20.77
N GLY A 273 -27.70 -3.56 -21.02
CA GLY A 273 -27.45 -4.31 -22.26
C GLY A 273 -26.13 -3.94 -22.97
N GLU A 274 -25.62 -4.86 -23.81
CA GLU A 274 -24.28 -4.82 -24.44
C GLU A 274 -24.02 -3.63 -25.39
N LYS A 275 -25.02 -2.79 -25.71
CA LYS A 275 -24.94 -1.78 -26.77
C LYS A 275 -24.51 -0.37 -26.34
N ALA A 276 -24.39 -0.09 -25.04
CA ALA A 276 -23.93 1.22 -24.59
C ALA A 276 -22.39 1.32 -24.73
N LYS A 277 -21.91 2.26 -25.56
CA LYS A 277 -20.46 2.53 -25.64
C LYS A 277 -19.99 3.01 -24.28
N SER A 278 -18.90 2.45 -23.74
CA SER A 278 -18.42 2.74 -22.36
C SER A 278 -18.35 4.23 -22.02
N ILE A 279 -18.06 5.06 -23.02
CA ILE A 279 -17.97 6.52 -22.89
C ILE A 279 -19.31 7.20 -22.53
N GLN A 280 -20.44 6.67 -23.00
CA GLN A 280 -21.77 7.17 -22.68
C GLN A 280 -22.14 6.85 -21.23
N LEU A 281 -21.80 5.64 -20.77
CA LEU A 281 -21.98 5.22 -19.37
C LEU A 281 -21.23 6.15 -18.41
N TYR A 282 -19.95 6.41 -18.70
CA TYR A 282 -19.18 7.37 -17.91
C TYR A 282 -19.77 8.78 -17.99
N SER A 283 -20.26 9.24 -19.15
CA SER A 283 -20.88 10.57 -19.26
C SER A 283 -22.12 10.75 -18.40
N ILE A 284 -22.92 9.70 -18.24
CA ILE A 284 -24.06 9.72 -17.31
C ILE A 284 -23.54 9.73 -15.88
N ALA A 285 -22.59 8.85 -15.56
CA ALA A 285 -22.10 8.68 -14.21
C ALA A 285 -21.39 9.93 -13.65
N PHE A 286 -20.55 10.61 -14.45
CA PHE A 286 -19.88 11.87 -14.09
C PHE A 286 -20.86 13.01 -13.75
N LYS A 287 -22.10 12.96 -14.27
CA LYS A 287 -23.14 13.97 -14.03
C LYS A 287 -23.99 13.68 -12.79
N HIS A 288 -23.95 12.47 -12.24
CA HIS A 288 -24.86 12.05 -11.16
C HIS A 288 -24.14 11.51 -9.93
N VAL A 289 -22.81 11.40 -9.97
CA VAL A 289 -22.01 11.05 -8.80
C VAL A 289 -22.17 12.12 -7.69
N PRO A 290 -22.19 11.76 -6.40
CA PRO A 290 -22.19 12.74 -5.31
C PRO A 290 -20.88 13.55 -5.32
N VAL A 291 -20.92 14.70 -5.99
CA VAL A 291 -19.74 15.51 -6.36
C VAL A 291 -18.82 15.75 -5.18
N HIS A 292 -19.35 16.24 -4.05
CA HIS A 292 -18.53 16.57 -2.89
C HIS A 292 -17.74 15.36 -2.35
N ILE A 293 -18.42 14.23 -2.15
CA ILE A 293 -17.80 12.99 -1.66
C ILE A 293 -16.81 12.45 -2.69
N ALA A 294 -17.14 12.53 -3.98
CA ALA A 294 -16.26 12.09 -5.07
C ALA A 294 -14.96 12.90 -5.13
N GLU A 295 -15.03 14.21 -4.91
CA GLU A 295 -13.86 15.08 -4.82
C GLU A 295 -13.02 14.77 -3.59
N GLU A 296 -13.65 14.60 -2.43
CA GLU A 296 -12.95 14.23 -1.21
C GLU A 296 -12.21 12.88 -1.35
N LEU A 297 -12.85 11.87 -1.95
CA LEU A 297 -12.25 10.57 -2.25
C LEU A 297 -11.11 10.68 -3.26
N ARG A 298 -11.27 11.49 -4.32
CA ARG A 298 -10.20 11.76 -5.30
C ARG A 298 -8.97 12.32 -4.60
N GLU A 299 -9.16 13.29 -3.71
CA GLU A 299 -8.06 13.89 -2.97
C GLU A 299 -7.46 12.93 -1.93
N ALA A 300 -8.27 12.08 -1.28
CA ALA A 300 -7.79 11.03 -0.38
C ALA A 300 -6.87 10.05 -1.13
N VAL A 301 -7.29 9.53 -2.29
CA VAL A 301 -6.45 8.65 -3.11
C VAL A 301 -5.12 9.34 -3.47
N LYS A 302 -5.15 10.62 -3.84
CA LYS A 302 -3.91 11.37 -4.18
C LYS A 302 -2.96 11.46 -3.00
N ARG A 303 -3.45 11.76 -1.78
CA ARG A 303 -2.61 11.89 -0.58
C ARG A 303 -1.97 10.55 -0.21
N GLN A 304 -2.74 9.46 -0.32
CA GLN A 304 -2.26 8.10 -0.03
C GLN A 304 -1.07 7.67 -0.91
N PHE A 305 -0.91 8.22 -2.11
CA PHE A 305 0.21 7.85 -2.98
C PHE A 305 1.60 8.24 -2.45
N PHE A 306 1.69 9.23 -1.56
CA PHE A 306 2.96 9.52 -0.90
C PHE A 306 3.40 8.40 0.04
N PHE A 307 2.44 7.74 0.71
CA PHE A 307 2.72 6.55 1.50
C PHE A 307 3.10 5.37 0.61
N VAL A 308 2.36 5.14 -0.49
CA VAL A 308 2.68 4.11 -1.50
C VAL A 308 4.13 4.25 -2.01
N GLU A 309 4.56 5.46 -2.36
CA GLU A 309 5.93 5.73 -2.85
C GLU A 309 6.98 5.40 -1.77
N LYS A 310 6.76 5.81 -0.51
CA LYS A 310 7.66 5.47 0.59
C LYS A 310 7.77 3.96 0.83
N MET A 311 6.65 3.26 0.78
CA MET A 311 6.62 1.80 0.96
C MET A 311 7.33 1.08 -0.20
N HIS A 312 7.16 1.58 -1.42
CA HIS A 312 7.87 1.10 -2.60
C HIS A 312 9.39 1.28 -2.48
N ASP A 313 9.85 2.46 -1.99
CA ASP A 313 11.28 2.73 -1.82
C ASP A 313 11.94 1.78 -0.80
N HIS A 314 11.18 1.33 0.21
CA HIS A 314 11.65 0.33 1.18
C HIS A 314 11.54 -1.10 0.65
N LEU A 315 10.58 -1.37 -0.22
CA LEU A 315 10.33 -2.68 -0.85
C LEU A 315 10.31 -3.84 0.15
N TRP A 316 9.74 -3.65 1.34
CA TRP A 316 9.76 -4.66 2.42
C TRP A 316 9.17 -6.00 2.01
N ILE A 317 8.20 -6.02 1.10
CA ILE A 317 7.61 -7.27 0.59
C ILE A 317 8.66 -8.21 -0.03
N ARG A 318 9.79 -7.67 -0.50
CA ARG A 318 10.91 -8.46 -1.04
C ARG A 318 12.05 -8.67 -0.06
N SER A 319 11.96 -8.15 1.16
CA SER A 319 13.00 -8.26 2.18
C SER A 319 13.13 -9.70 2.69
N PRO A 320 14.37 -10.20 2.91
CA PRO A 320 14.58 -11.46 3.63
C PRO A 320 14.11 -11.41 5.09
N GLY A 321 14.05 -10.22 5.69
CA GLY A 321 13.64 -10.02 7.08
C GLY A 321 12.16 -9.68 7.26
N LEU A 322 11.31 -9.89 6.26
CA LEU A 322 9.93 -9.41 6.25
C LEU A 322 9.10 -9.91 7.44
N GLU A 323 9.20 -11.20 7.80
CA GLU A 323 8.47 -11.75 8.96
C GLU A 323 8.77 -10.97 10.23
N GLY A 324 10.06 -10.84 10.56
CA GLY A 324 10.51 -10.08 11.72
C GLY A 324 10.17 -8.60 11.65
N THR A 325 10.16 -8.02 10.45
CA THR A 325 9.75 -6.62 10.22
C THR A 325 8.29 -6.44 10.63
N LEU A 326 7.39 -7.31 10.14
CA LEU A 326 5.96 -7.23 10.44
C LEU A 326 5.65 -7.56 11.90
N GLU A 327 6.28 -8.59 12.48
CA GLU A 327 6.15 -8.91 13.91
C GLU A 327 6.53 -7.73 14.80
N ARG A 328 7.65 -7.06 14.51
CA ARG A 328 8.06 -5.86 15.24
C ARG A 328 7.11 -4.70 15.02
N ALA A 329 6.69 -4.44 13.77
CA ALA A 329 5.77 -3.37 13.44
C ALA A 329 4.45 -3.51 14.21
N ILE A 330 3.91 -4.74 14.30
CA ILE A 330 2.69 -5.05 15.07
C ILE A 330 2.90 -4.76 16.56
N ASN A 331 4.01 -5.19 17.14
CA ASN A 331 4.34 -4.90 18.55
C ASN A 331 4.49 -3.39 18.81
N ARG A 332 5.14 -2.67 17.90
CA ARG A 332 5.31 -1.21 18.02
C ARG A 332 4.00 -0.46 17.85
N TYR A 333 3.09 -0.98 17.02
CA TYR A 333 1.73 -0.46 16.90
C TYR A 333 0.91 -0.72 18.18
N ASP A 334 1.03 -1.89 18.81
CA ASP A 334 0.44 -2.20 20.13
C ASP A 334 0.86 -1.15 21.18
N GLU A 335 2.16 -0.87 21.25
CA GLU A 335 2.75 0.17 22.10
C GLU A 335 2.30 1.58 21.73
N PHE A 336 2.14 1.86 20.44
CA PHE A 336 1.65 3.16 19.97
C PHE A 336 0.19 3.42 20.37
N LEU A 337 -0.67 2.40 20.37
CA LEU A 337 -2.04 2.51 20.89
C LEU A 337 -2.06 2.77 22.40
N GLU A 338 -1.19 2.10 23.17
CA GLU A 338 -1.04 2.37 24.60
C GLU A 338 -0.50 3.79 24.84
N LEU A 339 0.39 4.29 23.99
CA LEU A 339 0.86 5.67 24.03
C LEU A 339 -0.28 6.67 23.78
N MET A 340 -1.13 6.41 22.77
CA MET A 340 -2.33 7.22 22.51
C MET A 340 -3.29 7.23 23.68
N LYS A 341 -3.43 6.12 24.40
CA LYS A 341 -4.27 6.03 25.60
C LYS A 341 -3.73 6.94 26.71
N ARG A 342 -2.42 6.89 26.96
CA ARG A 342 -1.73 7.64 28.02
C ARG A 342 -1.62 9.14 27.76
N GLU A 343 -1.57 9.53 26.48
CA GLU A 343 -1.31 10.92 26.06
C GLU A 343 -2.53 11.50 25.32
N PRO A 344 -3.71 11.64 25.96
CA PRO A 344 -4.91 12.16 25.31
C PRO A 344 -4.73 13.62 24.87
N GLY A 345 -5.26 13.97 23.70
CA GLY A 345 -5.13 15.31 23.11
C GLY A 345 -3.75 15.62 22.50
N THR A 346 -2.77 14.75 22.68
CA THR A 346 -1.45 14.89 22.06
C THR A 346 -1.49 14.38 20.62
N MET A 347 -1.04 15.22 19.67
CA MET A 347 -0.78 14.77 18.31
C MET A 347 0.47 13.88 18.30
N LEU A 348 0.26 12.58 18.05
CA LEU A 348 1.29 11.58 17.91
C LEU A 348 1.49 11.23 16.43
N VAL A 349 2.74 11.09 15.99
CA VAL A 349 3.10 10.85 14.58
C VAL A 349 3.70 9.46 14.45
N PRO A 350 3.06 8.52 13.70
CA PRO A 350 3.57 7.16 13.56
C PRO A 350 4.86 7.12 12.73
N THR A 351 5.75 6.16 13.04
CA THR A 351 6.80 5.75 12.08
C THR A 351 6.18 4.95 10.92
N LEU A 352 6.94 4.76 9.84
CA LEU A 352 6.44 4.12 8.62
C LEU A 352 5.89 2.70 8.85
N ASP A 353 6.56 1.91 9.70
CA ASP A 353 6.14 0.56 10.09
C ASP A 353 4.86 0.57 10.93
N ILE A 354 4.76 1.48 11.91
CA ILE A 354 3.54 1.66 12.73
C ILE A 354 2.37 2.10 11.84
N ASP A 355 2.61 3.02 10.90
CA ASP A 355 1.57 3.55 10.02
C ASP A 355 1.06 2.47 9.06
N LEU A 356 1.92 1.57 8.56
CA LEU A 356 1.50 0.39 7.80
C LEU A 356 0.51 -0.47 8.57
N ILE A 357 0.82 -0.83 9.82
CA ILE A 357 -0.08 -1.66 10.64
C ILE A 357 -1.37 -0.91 10.94
N TRP A 358 -1.28 0.39 11.21
CA TRP A 358 -2.44 1.22 11.46
C TRP A 358 -3.36 1.30 10.22
N HIS A 359 -2.82 1.46 9.02
CA HIS A 359 -3.61 1.42 7.78
C HIS A 359 -4.26 0.05 7.58
N THR A 360 -3.53 -1.05 7.81
CA THR A 360 -4.10 -2.41 7.74
C THR A 360 -5.25 -2.58 8.72
N HIS A 361 -5.12 -2.09 9.95
CA HIS A 361 -6.18 -2.15 10.96
C HIS A 361 -7.42 -1.35 10.56
N GLN A 362 -7.24 -0.16 9.98
CA GLN A 362 -8.35 0.68 9.46
C GLN A 362 -9.13 0.00 8.33
N CYS A 363 -8.52 -0.96 7.62
CA CYS A 363 -9.20 -1.72 6.57
C CYS A 363 -10.27 -2.72 7.09
N MET A 364 -10.54 -2.69 8.40
CA MET A 364 -11.61 -3.40 9.08
C MET A 364 -12.49 -2.40 9.86
N ALA A 365 -13.14 -1.47 9.16
CA ALA A 365 -13.75 -0.25 9.72
C ALA A 365 -14.55 -0.44 11.03
N SER A 366 -15.55 -1.33 11.08
CA SER A 366 -16.32 -1.56 12.32
C SER A 366 -15.43 -2.07 13.47
N GLN A 367 -14.54 -3.03 13.19
CA GLN A 367 -13.63 -3.60 14.17
C GLN A 367 -12.64 -2.54 14.67
N TYR A 368 -12.07 -1.73 13.75
CA TYR A 368 -11.21 -0.60 14.08
C TYR A 368 -11.86 0.35 15.08
N ALA A 369 -13.12 0.73 14.85
CA ALA A 369 -13.85 1.63 15.74
C ALA A 369 -14.08 1.02 17.14
N GLU A 370 -14.46 -0.26 17.20
CA GLU A 370 -14.64 -1.01 18.45
C GLU A 370 -13.32 -1.12 19.23
N ASP A 371 -12.23 -1.46 18.53
CA ASP A 371 -10.92 -1.65 19.13
C ASP A 371 -10.31 -0.34 19.60
N MET A 372 -10.46 0.76 18.86
CA MET A 372 -10.01 2.07 19.33
C MET A 372 -10.72 2.46 20.63
N LYS A 373 -12.03 2.23 20.72
CA LYS A 373 -12.80 2.46 21.95
C LYS A 373 -12.33 1.57 23.10
N ALA A 374 -12.11 0.28 22.85
CA ALA A 374 -11.70 -0.68 23.88
C ALA A 374 -10.25 -0.44 24.36
N ARG A 375 -9.31 -0.21 23.44
CA ARG A 375 -7.87 -0.09 23.70
C ARG A 375 -7.48 1.31 24.16
N VAL A 376 -7.97 2.33 23.48
CA VAL A 376 -7.54 3.72 23.66
C VAL A 376 -8.54 4.53 24.49
N GLY A 377 -9.75 4.01 24.70
CA GLY A 377 -10.83 4.67 25.42
C GLY A 377 -11.60 5.70 24.59
N ARG A 378 -11.22 5.88 23.32
CA ARG A 378 -11.83 6.83 22.39
C ARG A 378 -11.56 6.42 20.95
N PHE A 379 -12.40 6.90 20.04
CA PHE A 379 -12.13 6.78 18.61
C PHE A 379 -10.89 7.60 18.22
N ILE A 380 -10.02 7.04 17.40
CA ILE A 380 -8.83 7.71 16.87
C ILE A 380 -9.02 7.94 15.38
N ASN A 381 -8.93 9.19 14.94
CA ASN A 381 -8.93 9.51 13.52
C ASN A 381 -7.51 9.44 12.95
N HIS A 382 -7.40 8.96 11.71
CA HIS A 382 -6.18 9.06 10.91
C HIS A 382 -6.32 10.28 9.98
N ASP A 383 -5.81 11.43 10.43
CA ASP A 383 -5.89 12.67 9.63
C ASP A 383 -4.66 12.80 8.72
N ASP A 384 -4.84 12.45 7.45
CA ASP A 384 -3.82 12.54 6.41
C ASP A 384 -3.67 13.97 5.82
N LYS A 385 -4.41 14.96 6.32
CA LYS A 385 -4.38 16.36 5.84
C LYS A 385 -3.40 17.24 6.62
N ILE A 386 -2.64 16.68 7.57
CA ILE A 386 -1.76 17.45 8.45
C ILE A 386 -0.50 17.94 7.69
N ALA A 387 -0.18 19.23 7.84
CA ALA A 387 0.99 19.85 7.20
C ALA A 387 2.34 19.31 7.71
N ALA A 388 3.33 19.21 6.82
CA ALA A 388 4.64 18.63 7.09
C ALA A 388 5.40 19.23 8.30
N VAL A 389 5.33 20.55 8.50
CA VAL A 389 6.00 21.22 9.64
C VAL A 389 5.42 20.78 10.98
N LYS A 390 4.11 20.57 11.05
CA LYS A 390 3.47 20.05 12.27
C LYS A 390 3.85 18.59 12.51
N LEU A 391 4.04 17.81 11.45
CA LEU A 391 4.50 16.43 11.53
C LEU A 391 5.91 16.33 12.13
N SER A 392 6.86 17.21 11.78
CA SER A 392 8.22 17.13 12.33
C SER A 392 8.25 17.38 13.84
N SER A 393 7.63 18.46 14.32
CA SER A 393 7.53 18.73 15.77
C SER A 393 6.73 17.65 16.51
N GLY A 394 5.71 17.10 15.86
CA GLY A 394 4.92 16.00 16.41
C GLY A 394 5.76 14.74 16.56
N PHE A 395 6.60 14.43 15.58
CA PHE A 395 7.48 13.27 15.58
C PHE A 395 8.50 13.30 16.72
N ASP A 396 9.21 14.42 16.91
CA ASP A 396 10.20 14.55 18.00
C ASP A 396 9.54 14.36 19.37
N ARG A 397 8.34 14.92 19.54
CA ARG A 397 7.54 14.72 20.75
C ARG A 397 7.12 13.26 20.92
N THR A 398 6.62 12.61 19.87
CA THR A 398 6.26 11.18 19.91
C THR A 398 7.46 10.33 20.29
N ALA A 399 8.63 10.61 19.72
CA ALA A 399 9.86 9.89 20.04
C ALA A 399 10.27 10.04 21.52
N GLY A 400 10.21 11.26 22.05
CA GLY A 400 10.49 11.52 23.47
C GLY A 400 9.50 10.81 24.41
N LEU A 401 8.21 10.83 24.07
CA LEU A 401 7.18 10.15 24.86
C LEU A 401 7.31 8.62 24.78
N TYR A 402 7.60 8.08 23.60
CA TYR A 402 7.80 6.65 23.42
C TYR A 402 9.02 6.14 24.21
N MET A 403 10.13 6.90 24.19
CA MET A 403 11.29 6.62 25.05
C MET A 403 10.91 6.67 26.54
N LYS A 404 10.18 7.71 26.96
CA LYS A 404 9.73 7.87 28.36
C LYS A 404 8.88 6.70 28.85
N HIS A 405 7.95 6.20 28.01
CA HIS A 405 6.98 5.17 28.42
C HIS A 405 7.48 3.74 28.23
N PHE A 406 8.35 3.49 27.25
CA PHE A 406 8.77 2.12 26.88
C PHE A 406 10.28 1.88 26.97
N GLY A 407 11.11 2.91 27.20
CA GLY A 407 12.57 2.78 27.23
C GLY A 407 13.18 2.37 25.89
N LYS A 408 12.46 2.60 24.79
CA LYS A 408 12.82 2.15 23.44
C LYS A 408 13.03 3.33 22.49
N ASN A 409 13.95 3.17 21.54
CA ASN A 409 14.11 4.13 20.46
C ASN A 409 12.89 4.10 19.53
N TYR A 410 12.32 5.28 19.27
CA TYR A 410 11.20 5.39 18.35
C TYR A 410 11.63 5.45 16.89
N SER A 411 12.74 6.13 16.59
CA SER A 411 13.30 6.15 15.24
C SER A 411 14.17 4.92 15.02
N ILE A 412 13.80 4.08 14.06
CA ILE A 412 14.57 2.90 13.62
C ILE A 412 14.90 3.01 12.13
N CYS A 413 15.95 2.34 11.69
CA CYS A 413 16.27 2.24 10.26
C CYS A 413 15.50 1.08 9.65
N GLY A 414 14.62 1.37 8.68
CA GLY A 414 13.82 0.36 7.98
C GLY A 414 14.50 -0.28 6.76
N CYS A 415 15.82 -0.17 6.59
CA CYS A 415 16.50 -0.82 5.46
C CYS A 415 16.57 -2.35 5.68
N TRP A 416 16.70 -3.12 4.60
CA TRP A 416 16.68 -4.58 4.67
C TRP A 416 17.78 -5.14 5.58
N GLU A 417 18.98 -4.54 5.58
CA GLU A 417 20.10 -4.95 6.42
C GLU A 417 19.74 -4.81 7.91
N CYS A 418 19.24 -3.64 8.31
CA CYS A 418 18.89 -3.37 9.71
C CYS A 418 17.71 -4.23 10.17
N GLU A 419 16.68 -4.38 9.33
CA GLU A 419 15.53 -5.23 9.64
C GLU A 419 15.92 -6.71 9.76
N LEU A 420 16.78 -7.21 8.86
CA LEU A 420 17.28 -8.59 8.90
C LEU A 420 18.20 -8.84 10.11
N LEU A 421 19.14 -7.92 10.37
CA LEU A 421 20.05 -7.99 11.52
C LEU A 421 19.26 -8.03 12.83
N THR A 422 18.30 -7.12 12.99
CA THR A 422 17.46 -7.04 14.19
C THR A 422 16.67 -8.33 14.40
N TRP A 423 16.15 -8.91 13.32
CA TRP A 423 15.41 -10.16 13.39
C TRP A 423 16.32 -11.33 13.81
N LYS A 424 17.48 -11.50 13.17
CA LYS A 424 18.41 -12.59 13.49
C LYS A 424 18.93 -12.49 14.93
N ILE A 425 19.31 -11.29 15.38
CA ILE A 425 19.73 -11.06 16.78
C ILE A 425 18.61 -11.43 17.74
N GLY A 426 17.37 -10.99 17.46
CA GLY A 426 16.22 -11.31 18.30
C GLY A 426 16.02 -12.81 18.48
N ARG A 427 16.19 -13.60 17.42
CA ARG A 427 16.08 -15.07 17.49
C ARG A 427 17.16 -15.74 18.35
N VAL A 428 18.43 -15.31 18.21
CA VAL A 428 19.53 -15.83 19.03
C VAL A 428 19.32 -15.49 20.51
N VAL A 429 18.85 -14.27 20.78
CA VAL A 429 18.49 -13.86 22.16
C VAL A 429 17.37 -14.72 22.72
N SER A 430 16.31 -14.97 21.93
CA SER A 430 15.19 -15.80 22.36
C SER A 430 15.54 -17.28 22.56
N SER A 431 16.56 -17.82 21.87
CA SER A 431 17.01 -19.20 22.09
C SER A 431 17.93 -19.35 23.31
N GLY A 432 18.36 -18.24 23.93
CA GLY A 432 19.29 -18.24 25.06
C GLY A 432 20.73 -18.54 24.66
N GLU A 433 21.03 -18.56 23.36
CA GLU A 433 22.36 -18.76 22.83
C GLU A 433 23.25 -17.53 23.02
N LYS A 434 24.57 -17.75 23.11
CA LYS A 434 25.53 -16.65 23.14
C LYS A 434 25.61 -16.02 21.75
N ILE A 435 25.41 -14.70 21.69
CA ILE A 435 25.45 -13.97 20.42
C ILE A 435 26.88 -13.89 19.90
N ASP A 436 27.14 -14.53 18.75
CA ASP A 436 28.29 -14.25 17.91
C ASP A 436 27.91 -13.20 16.85
N MET A 437 28.22 -11.94 17.15
CA MET A 437 27.89 -10.81 16.28
C MET A 437 28.55 -10.91 14.89
N ASN A 438 29.75 -11.49 14.79
CA ASN A 438 30.45 -11.60 13.51
C ASN A 438 29.78 -12.65 12.62
N ALA A 439 29.39 -13.78 13.21
CA ALA A 439 28.64 -14.81 12.49
C ALA A 439 27.29 -14.28 12.01
N VAL A 440 26.56 -13.54 12.86
CA VAL A 440 25.27 -12.94 12.48
C VAL A 440 25.43 -11.93 11.35
N VAL A 441 26.40 -11.01 11.44
CA VAL A 441 26.66 -10.02 10.39
C VAL A 441 26.99 -10.68 9.05
N LYS A 442 27.84 -11.71 9.06
CA LYS A 442 28.19 -12.46 7.85
C LYS A 442 26.97 -13.15 7.21
N ASP A 443 26.11 -13.74 8.03
CA ASP A 443 24.88 -14.38 7.55
C ASP A 443 23.88 -13.35 6.97
N VAL A 444 23.76 -12.17 7.61
CA VAL A 444 23.01 -11.02 7.05
C VAL A 444 23.57 -10.62 5.68
N GLU A 445 24.89 -10.45 5.57
CA GLU A 445 25.55 -10.07 4.31
C GLU A 445 25.28 -11.09 3.21
N ASP A 446 25.48 -12.39 3.48
CA ASP A 446 25.28 -13.46 2.49
C ASP A 446 23.83 -13.54 2.00
N GLU A 447 22.86 -13.43 2.91
CA GLU A 447 21.44 -13.44 2.57
C GLU A 447 21.04 -12.19 1.77
N MET A 448 21.55 -11.02 2.16
CA MET A 448 21.32 -9.76 1.44
C MET A 448 21.87 -9.78 0.01
N LEU A 449 23.04 -10.38 -0.20
CA LEU A 449 23.62 -10.52 -1.55
C LEU A 449 22.70 -11.34 -2.48
N TYR A 450 22.15 -12.45 -1.98
CA TYR A 450 21.23 -13.28 -2.75
C TYR A 450 19.94 -12.53 -3.11
N TYR A 451 19.29 -11.93 -2.11
CA TYR A 451 18.02 -11.23 -2.32
C TYR A 451 18.17 -10.01 -3.26
N ARG A 452 19.27 -9.25 -3.14
CA ARG A 452 19.60 -8.18 -4.09
C ARG A 452 19.81 -8.72 -5.51
N ALA A 453 20.50 -9.85 -5.67
CA ALA A 453 20.69 -10.50 -6.97
C ALA A 453 19.36 -10.94 -7.61
N VAL A 454 18.44 -11.51 -6.82
CA VAL A 454 17.09 -11.88 -7.26
C VAL A 454 16.35 -10.65 -7.81
N GLU A 455 16.36 -9.52 -7.10
CA GLU A 455 15.67 -8.31 -7.56
C GLU A 455 16.30 -7.72 -8.84
N VAL A 456 17.62 -7.77 -8.99
CA VAL A 456 18.28 -7.37 -10.24
C VAL A 456 17.81 -8.26 -11.39
N ARG A 457 17.83 -9.59 -11.24
CA ARG A 457 17.38 -10.53 -12.29
C ARG A 457 15.90 -10.36 -12.61
N ARG A 458 15.04 -10.08 -11.62
CA ARG A 458 13.61 -9.76 -11.83
C ARG A 458 13.42 -8.53 -12.70
N ARG A 459 14.12 -7.44 -12.40
CA ARG A 459 14.07 -6.18 -13.17
C ARG A 459 14.55 -6.38 -14.61
N GLU A 460 15.57 -7.21 -14.80
CA GLU A 460 16.12 -7.55 -16.12
C GLU A 460 15.33 -8.64 -16.85
N LYS A 461 14.31 -9.24 -16.21
CA LYS A 461 13.54 -10.39 -16.72
C LYS A 461 14.43 -11.59 -17.11
N LYS A 462 15.49 -11.82 -16.33
CA LYS A 462 16.42 -12.95 -16.51
C LYS A 462 16.09 -14.09 -15.53
N PRO A 463 16.57 -15.31 -15.80
CA PRO A 463 16.50 -16.42 -14.83
C PRO A 463 17.10 -16.03 -13.47
N LEU A 464 16.43 -16.46 -12.40
CA LEU A 464 16.81 -16.16 -11.01
C LEU A 464 18.06 -16.95 -10.59
N PRO A 465 18.88 -16.42 -9.66
CA PRO A 465 20.02 -17.16 -9.13
C PRO A 465 19.56 -18.36 -8.27
N ILE A 466 20.37 -19.42 -8.26
CA ILE A 466 20.24 -20.53 -7.31
C ILE A 466 21.04 -20.18 -6.05
N ARG A 467 20.54 -20.58 -4.87
CA ARG A 467 21.20 -20.30 -3.58
C ARG A 467 22.38 -21.23 -3.34
#